data_AF-A0A7C5WPQ6-F1
#
_entry.id   AF-A0A7C5WPQ6-F1
#
_cell.length_a   1.000
_cell.length_b   1.000
_cell.length_c   1.000
_cell.angle_alpha   90.00
_cell.angle_beta   90.00
_cell.angle_gamma   90.00
#
_symmetry.space_group_name_H-M   'P 1'
#
loop_
_entity.id
_entity.type
_entity.pdbx_description
1 polymer ?
#
loop_
_entity_poly.entity_id
_entity_poly.type
_entity_poly.pdbx_seq_one_letter_code
_entity_poly.pdbx_strand_id
1 'polypeptide(L)'
;MCRLLAIASSNPDENTIKLLVEAFIKSSEHDPFFEKISGGKFRAHDDGWGLVALGLVNEKPTLAQHHSIEPIFHENSRRILDLFVKRISRYDSLYLVLHSRKGSRREPYGLEYTHPFMRMSEKCAAWFAHNGGASKEELAEKLGVNPWLRVDSELLGYYLMDNIFNCVENSGVIDECVKDAFNDAKKYTLQGSALNT
;
A
#
# COMPACT_ATOMS: atom_id res chain seq x y z
N MET A 1 -9.47 -5.81 7.67
CA MET A 1 -8.60 -6.58 6.76
C MET A 1 -8.74 -5.92 5.42
N CYS A 2 -7.64 -5.57 4.77
CA CYS A 2 -7.61 -4.89 3.48
C CYS A 2 -7.33 -5.88 2.34
N ARG A 3 -7.23 -5.38 1.10
CA ARG A 3 -6.67 -6.11 -0.05
C ARG A 3 -5.44 -5.39 -0.60
N LEU A 4 -4.45 -6.19 -1.02
CA LEU A 4 -3.20 -5.76 -1.64
C LEU A 4 -3.00 -6.47 -2.97
N LEU A 5 -2.59 -5.74 -4.00
CA LEU A 5 -2.11 -6.24 -5.28
C LEU A 5 -0.76 -5.59 -5.57
N ALA A 6 0.25 -6.41 -5.81
CA ALA A 6 1.54 -5.98 -6.31
C ALA A 6 1.79 -6.61 -7.68
N ILE A 7 2.31 -5.82 -8.63
CA ILE A 7 2.72 -6.30 -9.96
C ILE A 7 4.14 -5.80 -10.22
N ALA A 8 5.04 -6.71 -10.59
CA ALA A 8 6.35 -6.39 -11.14
C ALA A 8 6.45 -7.00 -12.54
N SER A 9 6.70 -6.19 -13.57
CA SER A 9 6.80 -6.66 -14.95
C SER A 9 7.83 -5.86 -15.74
N SER A 10 8.61 -6.53 -16.59
CA SER A 10 9.52 -5.91 -17.56
C SER A 10 8.90 -5.75 -18.95
N ASN A 11 7.61 -6.07 -19.10
CA ASN A 11 6.83 -5.86 -20.32
C ASN A 11 5.33 -5.89 -19.96
N PRO A 12 4.76 -4.79 -19.43
CA PRO A 12 3.39 -4.76 -18.94
C PRO A 12 2.37 -4.89 -20.08
N ASP A 13 1.67 -6.04 -20.13
CA ASP A 13 0.56 -6.27 -21.05
C ASP A 13 -0.78 -5.72 -20.50
N GLU A 14 -1.50 -4.95 -21.31
CA GLU A 14 -2.77 -4.31 -20.93
C GLU A 14 -3.83 -5.33 -20.52
N ASN A 15 -3.97 -6.44 -21.25
CA ASN A 15 -5.00 -7.44 -20.96
C ASN A 15 -4.73 -8.14 -19.63
N THR A 16 -3.48 -8.51 -19.36
CA THR A 16 -3.05 -9.13 -18.11
C THR A 16 -3.25 -8.18 -16.93
N ILE A 17 -2.84 -6.91 -17.06
CA ILE A 17 -3.03 -5.91 -16.00
C ILE A 17 -4.52 -5.70 -15.74
N LYS A 18 -5.34 -5.55 -16.80
CA LYS A 18 -6.78 -5.37 -16.66
C LYS A 18 -7.44 -6.57 -15.97
N LEU A 19 -7.03 -7.79 -16.31
CA LEU A 19 -7.51 -9.02 -15.66
C LEU A 19 -7.19 -9.02 -14.16
N LEU A 20 -5.95 -8.69 -13.79
CA LEU A 20 -5.52 -8.65 -12.38
C LEU A 20 -6.23 -7.54 -11.59
N VAL A 21 -6.38 -6.35 -12.18
CA VAL A 21 -7.13 -5.24 -11.57
C VAL A 21 -8.61 -5.60 -11.40
N GLU A 22 -9.25 -6.23 -12.38
CA GLU A 22 -10.65 -6.65 -12.25
C GLU A 22 -10.82 -7.75 -11.18
N ALA A 23 -9.90 -8.71 -11.12
CA ALA A 23 -9.89 -9.72 -10.05
C ALA A 23 -9.75 -9.07 -8.67
N PHE A 24 -8.87 -8.06 -8.56
CA PHE A 24 -8.69 -7.29 -7.34
C PHE A 24 -9.95 -6.51 -6.94
N ILE A 25 -10.60 -5.82 -7.89
CA ILE A 25 -11.85 -5.10 -7.66
C ILE A 25 -12.93 -6.05 -7.13
N LYS A 26 -13.14 -7.20 -7.80
CA LYS A 26 -14.12 -8.21 -7.38
C LYS A 26 -13.83 -8.75 -5.99
N SER A 27 -12.55 -9.03 -5.69
CA SER A 27 -12.13 -9.50 -4.37
C SER A 27 -12.25 -8.45 -3.26
N SER A 28 -12.35 -7.18 -3.63
CA SER A 28 -12.55 -6.04 -2.74
C SER A 28 -14.04 -5.74 -2.53
N GLU A 29 -14.87 -5.99 -3.54
CA GLU A 29 -16.33 -5.88 -3.48
C GLU A 29 -16.95 -6.98 -2.61
N HIS A 30 -16.48 -8.21 -2.77
CA HIS A 30 -16.91 -9.35 -1.95
C HIS A 30 -15.75 -10.27 -1.59
N ASP A 31 -15.47 -10.34 -0.29
CA ASP A 31 -14.48 -11.21 0.31
C ASP A 31 -15.15 -12.25 1.23
N PRO A 32 -15.31 -13.50 0.77
CA PRO A 32 -15.98 -14.54 1.55
C PRO A 32 -15.18 -14.93 2.81
N PHE A 33 -13.87 -14.73 2.82
CA PHE A 33 -13.04 -15.01 4.00
C PHE A 33 -13.23 -13.93 5.06
N PHE A 34 -13.28 -12.67 4.66
CA PHE A 34 -13.53 -11.57 5.58
C PHE A 34 -14.97 -11.59 6.11
N GLU A 35 -15.94 -11.96 5.28
CA GLU A 35 -17.32 -12.21 5.69
C GLU A 35 -17.40 -13.30 6.77
N LYS A 36 -16.73 -14.44 6.55
CA LYS A 36 -16.70 -15.54 7.51
C LYS A 36 -16.06 -15.14 8.85
N ILE A 37 -14.89 -14.48 8.81
CA ILE A 37 -14.14 -14.09 10.02
C ILE A 37 -14.87 -12.98 10.79
N SER A 38 -15.58 -12.08 10.11
CA SER A 38 -16.33 -11.00 10.75
C SER A 38 -17.71 -11.43 11.27
N GLY A 39 -18.11 -12.69 11.06
CA GLY A 39 -19.46 -13.18 11.39
C GLY A 39 -20.54 -12.49 10.57
N GLY A 40 -20.27 -12.21 9.29
CA GLY A 40 -21.19 -11.57 8.35
C GLY A 40 -21.27 -10.04 8.47
N LYS A 41 -20.53 -9.42 9.40
CA LYS A 41 -20.59 -7.95 9.62
C LYS A 41 -19.93 -7.15 8.51
N PHE A 42 -18.88 -7.69 7.92
CA PHE A 42 -18.12 -7.02 6.87
C PHE A 42 -17.83 -8.01 5.75
N ARG A 43 -18.14 -7.60 4.51
CA ARG A 43 -17.92 -8.44 3.32
C ARG A 43 -17.08 -7.75 2.25
N ALA A 44 -16.86 -6.45 2.38
CA ALA A 44 -16.22 -5.59 1.38
C ALA A 44 -15.07 -4.78 2.00
N HIS A 45 -14.24 -4.22 1.14
CA HIS A 45 -13.07 -3.39 1.43
C HIS A 45 -13.29 -2.00 0.85
N ASP A 46 -14.18 -1.25 1.47
CA ASP A 46 -14.91 -0.10 0.91
C ASP A 46 -14.55 1.25 1.54
N ASP A 47 -13.51 1.32 2.36
CA ASP A 47 -13.10 2.55 3.07
C ASP A 47 -12.10 3.40 2.26
N GLY A 48 -12.06 3.22 0.93
CA GLY A 48 -11.16 3.90 -0.01
C GLY A 48 -10.14 2.97 -0.67
N TRP A 49 -9.43 3.48 -1.67
CA TRP A 49 -8.35 2.77 -2.36
C TRP A 49 -7.27 3.72 -2.87
N GLY A 50 -6.09 3.18 -3.13
CA GLY A 50 -5.04 3.95 -3.77
C GLY A 50 -4.02 3.06 -4.47
N LEU A 51 -3.28 3.66 -5.38
CA LEU A 51 -2.22 3.00 -6.13
C LEU A 51 -1.00 3.88 -6.31
N VAL A 52 0.12 3.21 -6.53
CA VAL A 52 1.35 3.80 -7.05
C VAL A 52 1.90 2.87 -8.13
N ALA A 53 2.27 3.43 -9.27
CA ALA A 53 2.94 2.76 -10.36
C ALA A 53 4.25 3.49 -10.68
N LEU A 54 5.36 2.76 -10.60
CA LEU A 54 6.71 3.21 -10.92
C LEU A 54 7.22 2.41 -12.12
N GLY A 55 8.00 3.04 -12.98
CA GLY A 55 8.51 2.36 -14.16
C GLY A 55 9.34 3.25 -15.05
N LEU A 56 9.67 2.72 -16.22
CA LEU A 56 10.37 3.44 -17.28
C LEU A 56 9.44 3.68 -18.47
N VAL A 57 9.55 4.82 -19.13
CA VAL A 57 8.94 5.09 -20.44
C VAL A 57 10.00 5.74 -21.32
N ASN A 58 10.42 5.05 -22.38
CA ASN A 58 11.58 5.42 -23.18
C ASN A 58 12.81 5.67 -22.30
N GLU A 59 13.11 4.71 -21.40
CA GLU A 59 14.21 4.76 -20.42
C GLU A 59 14.12 5.87 -19.36
N LYS A 60 13.02 6.63 -19.31
CA LYS A 60 12.83 7.70 -18.32
C LYS A 60 11.97 7.24 -17.14
N PRO A 61 12.43 7.42 -15.89
CA PRO A 61 11.60 7.16 -14.72
C PRO A 61 10.28 7.91 -14.78
N THR A 62 9.19 7.18 -14.57
CA THR A 62 7.83 7.71 -14.56
C THR A 62 7.09 7.21 -13.33
N LEU A 63 6.28 8.09 -12.77
CA LEU A 63 5.39 7.82 -11.65
C LEU A 63 3.93 8.14 -12.03
N ALA A 64 3.02 7.27 -11.60
CA ALA A 64 1.59 7.55 -11.56
C ALA A 64 1.03 7.10 -10.21
N GLN A 65 0.32 7.99 -9.52
CA GLN A 65 -0.29 7.70 -8.22
C GLN A 65 -1.69 8.29 -8.13
N HIS A 66 -2.56 7.64 -7.36
CA HIS A 66 -3.92 8.11 -7.08
C HIS A 66 -4.44 7.52 -5.78
N HIS A 67 -5.28 8.28 -5.10
CA HIS A 67 -6.03 7.85 -3.92
C HIS A 67 -7.48 8.32 -4.05
N SER A 68 -8.40 7.53 -3.50
CA SER A 68 -9.82 7.83 -3.45
C SER A 68 -10.42 7.33 -2.14
N ILE A 69 -11.43 8.05 -1.64
CA ILE A 69 -12.28 7.61 -0.52
C ILE A 69 -13.47 6.77 -0.98
N GLU A 70 -13.81 6.84 -2.28
CA GLU A 70 -14.85 5.99 -2.84
C GLU A 70 -14.38 4.52 -2.86
N PRO A 71 -15.29 3.54 -2.72
CA PRO A 71 -14.92 2.14 -2.87
C PRO A 71 -14.31 1.86 -4.25
N ILE A 72 -13.37 0.93 -4.33
CA ILE A 72 -12.67 0.62 -5.59
C ILE A 72 -13.60 0.08 -6.69
N PHE A 73 -14.69 -0.57 -6.29
CA PHE A 73 -15.71 -1.11 -7.18
C PHE A 73 -16.76 -0.08 -7.61
N HIS A 74 -16.71 1.14 -7.09
CA HIS A 74 -17.59 2.25 -7.51
C HIS A 74 -17.34 2.62 -8.98
N GLU A 75 -18.36 3.13 -9.67
CA GLU A 75 -18.30 3.41 -11.11
C GLU A 75 -17.20 4.42 -11.47
N ASN A 76 -17.08 5.51 -10.69
CA ASN A 76 -16.03 6.51 -10.90
C ASN A 76 -14.64 5.92 -10.65
N SER A 77 -14.45 5.12 -9.61
CA SER A 77 -13.22 4.39 -9.34
C SER A 77 -12.81 3.49 -10.52
N ARG A 78 -13.76 2.74 -11.09
CA ARG A 78 -13.54 1.89 -12.27
C ARG A 78 -13.09 2.71 -13.49
N ARG A 79 -13.74 3.85 -13.76
CA ARG A 79 -13.37 4.75 -14.86
C ARG A 79 -11.94 5.31 -14.68
N ILE A 80 -11.57 5.68 -13.46
CA ILE A 80 -10.21 6.15 -13.15
C ILE A 80 -9.21 5.01 -13.36
N LEU A 81 -9.48 3.81 -12.85
CA LEU A 81 -8.62 2.64 -13.01
C LEU A 81 -8.41 2.29 -14.49
N ASP A 82 -9.44 2.35 -15.33
CA ASP A 82 -9.31 2.13 -16.77
C ASP A 82 -8.31 3.11 -17.43
N LEU A 83 -8.32 4.38 -17.02
CA LEU A 83 -7.35 5.38 -17.49
C LEU A 83 -5.93 5.07 -16.99
N PHE A 84 -5.80 4.63 -15.74
CA PHE A 84 -4.53 4.23 -15.16
C PHE A 84 -3.94 3.01 -15.85
N VAL A 85 -4.73 1.95 -16.04
CA VAL A 85 -4.31 0.72 -16.75
C VAL A 85 -3.78 1.06 -18.13
N LYS A 86 -4.52 1.82 -18.93
CA LYS A 86 -4.07 2.29 -20.27
C LYS A 86 -2.77 3.08 -20.22
N ARG A 87 -2.52 3.85 -19.16
CA ARG A 87 -1.29 4.63 -18.99
C ARG A 87 -0.10 3.72 -18.63
N ILE A 88 -0.26 2.84 -17.65
CA ILE A 88 0.84 2.01 -17.12
C ILE A 88 1.22 0.86 -18.05
N SER A 89 0.31 0.41 -18.92
CA SER A 89 0.61 -0.57 -19.96
C SER A 89 1.52 -0.03 -21.07
N ARG A 90 1.84 1.26 -21.06
CA ARG A 90 2.82 1.87 -21.99
C ARG A 90 4.22 1.96 -21.40
N TYR A 91 4.42 1.44 -20.20
CA TYR A 91 5.73 1.48 -19.56
C TYR A 91 6.60 0.36 -20.11
N ASP A 92 7.90 0.59 -20.20
CA ASP A 92 8.89 -0.43 -20.55
C ASP A 92 9.06 -1.42 -19.37
N SER A 93 8.88 -0.92 -18.15
CA SER A 93 8.87 -1.72 -16.91
C SER A 93 7.87 -1.15 -15.92
N LEU A 94 7.29 -1.99 -15.06
CA LEU A 94 6.23 -1.62 -14.13
C LEU A 94 6.45 -2.28 -12.77
N TYR A 95 6.39 -1.44 -11.73
CA TYR A 95 6.17 -1.82 -10.34
C TYR A 95 4.89 -1.12 -9.87
N LEU A 96 3.82 -1.88 -9.67
CA LEU A 96 2.53 -1.39 -9.21
C LEU A 96 2.27 -1.92 -7.80
N VAL A 97 1.79 -1.05 -6.91
CA VAL A 97 1.09 -1.43 -5.67
C VAL A 97 -0.29 -0.80 -5.70
N LEU A 98 -1.33 -1.61 -5.52
CA LEU A 98 -2.72 -1.21 -5.42
C LEU A 98 -3.29 -1.75 -4.10
N HIS A 99 -4.02 -0.92 -3.37
CA HIS A 99 -4.57 -1.26 -2.07
C HIS A 99 -6.03 -0.82 -1.96
N SER A 100 -6.91 -1.71 -1.47
CA SER A 100 -8.29 -1.41 -1.11
C SER A 100 -8.45 -1.50 0.40
N ARG A 101 -8.92 -0.43 1.01
CA ARG A 101 -8.88 -0.23 2.46
C ARG A 101 -10.13 -0.75 3.15
N LYS A 102 -9.92 -1.42 4.28
CA LYS A 102 -10.90 -1.53 5.36
C LYS A 102 -10.25 -1.17 6.69
N GLY A 103 -10.50 0.05 7.15
CA GLY A 103 -9.98 0.58 8.39
C GLY A 103 -10.56 -0.15 9.60
N SER A 104 -9.78 -0.25 10.68
CA SER A 104 -10.32 -0.67 11.96
C SER A 104 -11.25 0.42 12.51
N ARG A 105 -12.20 0.06 13.37
CA ARG A 105 -13.19 1.02 13.94
C ARG A 105 -12.56 2.18 14.73
N ARG A 106 -11.30 2.05 15.15
CA ARG A 106 -10.58 3.04 15.95
C ARG A 106 -9.58 3.85 15.14
N GLU A 107 -9.38 3.50 13.86
CA GLU A 107 -8.51 4.25 12.97
C GLU A 107 -9.26 5.44 12.37
N PRO A 108 -8.61 6.61 12.22
CA PRO A 108 -9.22 7.73 11.53
C PRO A 108 -9.55 7.38 10.07
N TYR A 109 -10.59 8.04 9.55
CA TYR A 109 -11.07 7.88 8.17
C TYR A 109 -10.80 9.17 7.39
N GLY A 110 -10.40 9.03 6.13
CA GLY A 110 -9.93 10.16 5.32
C GLY A 110 -9.02 9.70 4.18
N LEU A 111 -8.87 10.56 3.18
CA LEU A 111 -8.03 10.30 2.00
C LEU A 111 -6.56 10.12 2.39
N GLU A 112 -6.11 10.91 3.37
CA GLU A 112 -4.76 10.91 3.93
C GLU A 112 -4.37 9.61 4.64
N TYR A 113 -5.35 8.76 4.99
CA TYR A 113 -5.13 7.46 5.63
C TYR A 113 -5.25 6.28 4.66
N THR A 114 -5.33 6.58 3.36
CA THR A 114 -5.41 5.57 2.30
C THR A 114 -4.02 5.25 1.77
N HIS A 115 -3.67 3.97 1.78
CA HIS A 115 -2.43 3.47 1.18
C HIS A 115 -2.39 3.70 -0.34
N PRO A 116 -1.19 3.68 -0.97
CA PRO A 116 0.13 3.60 -0.34
C PRO A 116 0.56 4.92 0.34
N PHE A 117 1.30 4.82 1.45
CA PHE A 117 1.95 5.95 2.11
C PHE A 117 3.33 6.20 1.50
N MET A 118 3.71 7.46 1.36
CA MET A 118 4.97 7.85 0.75
C MET A 118 5.91 8.49 1.78
N ARG A 119 7.19 8.14 1.69
CA ARG A 119 8.28 8.86 2.33
C ARG A 119 9.39 9.15 1.33
N MET A 120 10.07 10.26 1.56
CA MET A 120 11.17 10.71 0.73
C MET A 120 12.31 11.19 1.64
N SER A 121 13.53 10.89 1.24
CA SER A 121 14.76 11.51 1.73
C SER A 121 15.40 12.33 0.61
N GLU A 122 16.60 12.87 0.84
CA GLU A 122 17.35 13.57 -0.21
C GLU A 122 17.69 12.67 -1.41
N LYS A 123 17.81 11.37 -1.19
CA LYS A 123 18.30 10.40 -2.19
C LYS A 123 17.30 9.33 -2.57
N CYS A 124 16.26 9.13 -1.76
CA CYS A 124 15.35 8.00 -1.93
C CYS A 124 13.88 8.44 -1.84
N ALA A 125 13.01 7.69 -2.51
CA ALA A 125 11.58 7.75 -2.31
C ALA A 125 11.06 6.32 -2.20
N ALA A 126 10.14 6.09 -1.27
CA ALA A 126 9.52 4.80 -1.06
C ALA A 126 8.02 4.96 -0.84
N TRP A 127 7.31 3.92 -1.23
CA TRP A 127 5.88 3.78 -1.02
C TRP A 127 5.63 2.50 -0.25
N PHE A 128 4.70 2.56 0.69
CA PHE A 128 4.41 1.47 1.61
C PHE A 128 2.91 1.23 1.67
N ALA A 129 2.51 -0.02 1.53
CA ALA A 129 1.15 -0.47 1.76
C ALA A 129 1.18 -1.63 2.76
N HIS A 130 0.17 -1.74 3.61
CA HIS A 130 0.15 -2.75 4.67
C HIS A 130 -1.26 -3.28 4.91
N ASN A 131 -1.36 -4.60 5.05
CA ASN A 131 -2.55 -5.31 5.46
C ASN A 131 -2.29 -6.07 6.77
N GLY A 132 -2.48 -5.36 7.86
CA GLY A 132 -2.27 -5.84 9.21
C GLY A 132 -2.56 -4.75 10.21
N GLY A 133 -2.06 -4.95 11.42
CA GLY A 133 -2.20 -4.04 12.55
C GLY A 133 -0.88 -3.95 13.29
N ALA A 134 -0.52 -2.74 13.71
CA ALA A 134 0.76 -2.46 14.34
C ALA A 134 0.60 -1.72 15.67
N SER A 135 1.64 -1.75 16.50
CA SER A 135 1.69 -1.11 17.82
C SER A 135 1.82 0.41 17.66
N LYS A 136 0.66 1.05 17.49
CA LYS A 136 0.52 2.46 17.13
C LYS A 136 1.20 3.41 18.11
N GLU A 137 0.99 3.19 19.40
CA GLU A 137 1.54 4.02 20.47
C GLU A 137 3.07 3.91 20.53
N GLU A 138 3.62 2.70 20.44
CA GLU A 138 5.07 2.47 20.44
C GLU A 138 5.75 3.09 19.20
N LEU A 139 5.16 2.91 18.02
CA LEU A 139 5.67 3.51 16.79
C LEU A 139 5.58 5.04 16.82
N ALA A 140 4.50 5.60 17.37
CA ALA A 140 4.34 7.04 17.51
C ALA A 140 5.40 7.63 18.46
N GLU A 141 5.71 6.94 19.56
CA GLU A 141 6.80 7.32 20.48
C GLU A 141 8.15 7.34 19.76
N LYS A 142 8.47 6.29 19.00
CA LYS A 142 9.73 6.22 18.22
C LYS A 142 9.85 7.33 17.18
N LEU A 143 8.75 7.71 16.55
CA LEU A 143 8.70 8.73 15.53
C LEU A 143 8.50 10.15 16.09
N GLY A 144 8.28 10.29 17.40
CA GLY A 144 8.06 11.59 18.05
C GLY A 144 6.78 12.29 17.58
N VAL A 145 5.71 11.53 17.28
CA VAL A 145 4.44 12.06 16.75
C VAL A 145 3.25 11.73 17.66
N ASN A 146 2.14 12.43 17.48
CA ASN A 146 0.89 12.12 18.18
C ASN A 146 0.18 10.91 17.53
N PRO A 147 -0.05 9.79 18.25
CA PRO A 147 -0.68 8.61 17.66
C PRO A 147 -2.11 8.87 17.18
N TRP A 148 -2.86 9.76 17.83
CA TRP A 148 -4.31 9.95 17.55
C TRP A 148 -4.60 10.65 16.21
N LEU A 149 -3.58 11.24 15.58
CA LEU A 149 -3.70 11.93 14.29
C LEU A 149 -3.20 11.08 13.11
N ARG A 150 -2.90 9.81 13.34
CA ARG A 150 -2.21 8.92 12.40
C ARG A 150 -2.91 7.57 12.35
N VAL A 151 -2.64 6.76 11.32
CA VAL A 151 -2.99 5.33 11.32
C VAL A 151 -1.78 4.47 11.63
N ASP A 152 -2.01 3.31 12.25
CA ASP A 152 -0.95 2.37 12.63
C ASP A 152 -0.07 1.95 11.43
N SER A 153 -0.66 1.66 10.28
CA SER A 153 0.07 1.32 9.05
C SER A 153 0.91 2.46 8.49
N GLU A 154 0.50 3.71 8.71
CA GLU A 154 1.28 4.89 8.31
C GLU A 154 2.54 4.99 9.17
N LEU A 155 2.38 4.86 10.49
CA LEU A 155 3.51 4.89 11.43
C LEU A 155 4.49 3.74 11.18
N LEU A 156 3.97 2.53 10.93
CA LEU A 156 4.79 1.38 10.59
C LEU A 156 5.57 1.61 9.28
N GLY A 157 4.90 2.15 8.26
CA GLY A 157 5.53 2.48 6.99
C GLY A 157 6.63 3.52 7.13
N TYR A 158 6.38 4.59 7.90
CA TYR A 158 7.38 5.62 8.16
C TYR A 158 8.58 5.07 8.90
N TYR A 159 8.35 4.30 9.96
CA TYR A 159 9.43 3.63 10.69
C TYR A 159 10.31 2.76 9.78
N LEU A 160 9.68 1.94 8.93
CA LEU A 160 10.38 1.08 7.97
C LEU A 160 11.18 1.89 6.96
N MET A 161 10.55 2.86 6.31
CA MET A 161 11.18 3.66 5.26
C MET A 161 12.32 4.52 5.82
N ASP A 162 12.16 5.12 7.00
CA ASP A 162 13.20 5.92 7.64
C ASP A 162 14.42 5.05 8.01
N ASN A 163 14.22 3.83 8.50
CA ASN A 163 15.32 2.89 8.77
C ASN A 163 16.05 2.47 7.49
N ILE A 164 15.30 2.21 6.41
CA ILE A 164 15.89 1.86 5.10
C ILE A 164 16.71 3.04 4.58
N PHE A 165 16.17 4.26 4.60
CA PHE A 165 16.86 5.45 4.11
C PHE A 165 18.13 5.73 4.91
N ASN A 166 18.05 5.69 6.23
CA ASN A 166 19.22 5.85 7.10
C ASN A 166 20.31 4.83 6.79
N CYS A 167 19.95 3.57 6.53
CA CYS A 167 20.92 2.53 6.17
C CYS A 167 21.55 2.78 4.80
N VAL A 168 20.75 3.07 3.78
CA VAL A 168 21.22 3.33 2.41
C VAL A 168 22.09 4.58 2.34
N GLU A 169 21.72 5.65 3.05
CA GLU A 169 22.49 6.90 3.11
C GLU A 169 23.86 6.73 3.77
N ASN A 170 23.99 5.75 4.67
CA ASN A 170 25.24 5.36 5.30
C ASN A 170 25.98 4.25 4.51
N SER A 171 25.77 4.17 3.19
CA SER A 171 26.41 3.22 2.27
C SER A 171 26.04 1.74 2.49
N GLY A 172 24.90 1.47 3.14
CA GLY A 172 24.36 0.13 3.24
C GLY A 172 23.85 -0.41 1.88
N VAL A 173 23.89 -1.73 1.70
CA VAL A 173 23.33 -2.40 0.53
C VAL A 173 21.82 -2.48 0.66
N ILE A 174 21.06 -2.03 -0.35
CA ILE A 174 19.61 -1.85 -0.22
C ILE A 174 18.86 -3.12 0.20
N ASP A 175 19.24 -4.29 -0.32
CA ASP A 175 18.59 -5.55 0.03
C ASP A 175 18.77 -5.91 1.52
N GLU A 176 19.95 -5.62 2.07
CA GLU A 176 20.26 -5.83 3.49
C GLU A 176 19.51 -4.81 4.35
N CYS A 177 19.53 -3.54 3.95
CA CYS A 177 18.79 -2.47 4.63
C CYS A 177 17.28 -2.77 4.71
N VAL A 178 16.68 -3.24 3.61
CA VAL A 178 15.27 -3.65 3.57
C VAL A 178 15.05 -4.84 4.50
N LYS A 179 15.85 -5.91 4.37
CA LYS A 179 15.72 -7.12 5.21
C LYS A 179 15.80 -6.79 6.70
N ASP A 180 16.76 -5.96 7.10
CA ASP A 180 16.99 -5.64 8.51
C ASP A 180 15.89 -4.74 9.06
N ALA A 181 15.44 -3.74 8.30
CA ALA A 181 14.30 -2.91 8.68
C ALA A 181 13.03 -3.75 8.87
N PHE A 182 12.76 -4.70 7.97
CA PHE A 182 11.62 -5.62 8.09
C PHE A 182 11.74 -6.57 9.26
N ASN A 183 12.94 -7.08 9.56
CA ASN A 183 13.16 -7.93 10.73
C ASN A 183 12.92 -7.17 12.03
N ASP A 184 13.38 -5.93 12.10
CA ASP A 184 13.16 -5.07 13.26
C ASP A 184 11.68 -4.70 13.42
N ALA A 185 10.99 -4.37 12.33
CA ALA A 185 9.58 -3.97 12.35
C ALA A 185 8.63 -5.06 12.86
N LYS A 186 9.00 -6.35 12.77
CA LYS A 186 8.20 -7.48 13.29
C LYS A 186 7.85 -7.33 14.78
N LYS A 187 8.69 -6.66 15.56
CA LYS A 187 8.43 -6.45 17.00
C LYS A 187 7.21 -5.56 17.27
N TYR A 188 6.79 -4.76 16.28
CA TYR A 188 5.62 -3.89 16.38
C TYR A 188 4.35 -4.51 15.78
N THR A 189 4.43 -5.67 15.12
CA THR A 189 3.25 -6.35 14.59
C THR A 189 2.40 -6.92 15.72
N LEU A 190 1.11 -6.59 15.75
CA LEU A 190 0.21 -7.07 16.81
C LEU A 190 0.01 -8.59 16.76
N GLN A 191 -0.21 -9.20 17.92
CA GLN A 191 -0.48 -10.64 18.02
C GLN A 191 -1.72 -11.02 17.18
N GLY A 192 -1.59 -12.07 16.36
CA GLY A 192 -2.65 -12.50 15.44
C GLY A 192 -2.81 -11.64 14.20
N SER A 193 -1.93 -10.64 14.02
CA SER A 193 -1.82 -9.84 12.81
C SER A 193 -0.63 -10.28 11.95
N ALA A 194 -0.59 -9.82 10.71
CA ALA A 194 0.46 -10.14 9.76
C ALA A 194 1.10 -8.88 9.20
N LEU A 195 2.41 -8.93 8.96
CA LEU A 195 3.15 -7.88 8.25
C LEU A 195 3.07 -8.13 6.74
N ASN A 196 1.85 -8.09 6.18
CA ASN A 196 1.65 -8.25 4.74
C ASN A 196 1.82 -6.88 4.08
N THR A 197 2.88 -6.71 3.31
CA THR A 197 3.30 -5.42 2.74
C THR A 197 3.78 -5.57 1.32
#